data_AF-A0A1M3MQB5-F1
#
_entry.id   AF-A0A1M3MQB5-F1
#
_cell.length_a   1.000
_cell.length_b   1.000
_cell.length_c   1.000
_cell.angle_alpha   90.00
_cell.angle_beta   90.00
_cell.angle_gamma   90.00
#
_symmetry.space_group_name_H-M   'P 1'
#
loop_
_entity.id
_entity.type
_entity.pdbx_description
1 polymer ?
#
loop_
_entity_poly.entity_id
_entity_poly.type
_entity_poly.pdbx_seq_one_letter_code
_entity_poly.pdbx_strand_id
1 'polypeptide(L)'
;MRIAHLNSANNATYFDRLPEKLVLEGYRRWTAGFETGSVIPWEMAWALYAEVLGPEPAKRTMAELSHFIRVLWHCARCPLRAFPFDSQHVCREECLTLGLVSGLQNQDALLLDTCLEAIACRRHCDDVAAAARNFAQALADFGLTLLPIPIHAIDRALNSTVQRATYH
;
A
#
# COMPACT_ATOMS: atom_id res chain seq x y z
N MET A 1 -34.78 -36.00 0.41
CA MET A 1 -33.56 -35.98 -0.42
C MET A 1 -33.68 -34.87 -1.45
N ARG A 2 -32.95 -33.77 -1.25
CA ARG A 2 -32.45 -32.83 -2.27
C ARG A 2 -31.49 -31.87 -1.57
N ILE A 3 -30.20 -32.21 -1.66
CA ILE A 3 -29.08 -31.33 -1.36
C ILE A 3 -28.81 -30.57 -2.67
N ALA A 4 -28.93 -29.25 -2.63
CA ALA A 4 -28.46 -28.30 -3.64
C ALA A 4 -28.43 -26.94 -2.93
N HIS A 5 -27.35 -26.15 -2.87
CA HIS A 5 -26.07 -26.20 -3.53
C HIS A 5 -25.11 -25.41 -2.63
N LEU A 6 -23.91 -25.93 -2.42
CA LEU A 6 -22.86 -25.34 -1.60
C LEU A 6 -22.31 -24.05 -2.23
N ASN A 7 -21.99 -23.10 -1.35
CA ASN A 7 -20.88 -22.14 -1.44
C ASN A 7 -20.85 -21.13 -2.61
N SER A 8 -21.57 -20.01 -2.43
CA SER A 8 -21.14 -18.69 -2.94
C SER A 8 -20.25 -17.97 -1.91
N ALA A 9 -19.32 -18.68 -1.26
CA ALA A 9 -18.42 -18.12 -0.26
C ALA A 9 -17.28 -17.36 -0.95
N ASN A 10 -17.45 -16.04 -1.07
CA ASN A 10 -16.43 -14.99 -0.97
C ASN A 10 -14.98 -15.37 -1.35
N ASN A 11 -14.66 -15.41 -2.65
CA ASN A 11 -13.27 -15.20 -3.10
C ASN A 11 -12.96 -13.70 -3.08
N ALA A 12 -12.92 -13.09 -1.90
CA ALA A 12 -12.32 -11.77 -1.76
C ALA A 12 -10.85 -11.89 -2.16
N THR A 13 -10.40 -11.07 -3.11
CA THR A 13 -9.00 -11.02 -3.50
C THR A 13 -8.16 -10.54 -2.32
N TYR A 14 -6.85 -10.81 -2.31
CA TYR A 14 -5.97 -10.38 -1.21
C TYR A 14 -6.11 -8.87 -0.91
N PHE A 15 -6.33 -8.06 -1.94
CA PHE A 15 -6.48 -6.60 -1.84
C PHE A 15 -7.86 -6.13 -1.39
N ASP A 16 -8.87 -7.00 -1.35
CA ASP A 16 -10.20 -6.68 -0.83
C ASP A 16 -10.26 -6.72 0.71
N ARG A 17 -9.23 -7.30 1.34
CA ARG A 17 -9.08 -7.24 2.79
C ARG A 17 -8.82 -5.80 3.21
N LEU A 18 -9.49 -5.37 4.28
CA LEU A 18 -9.54 -3.96 4.65
C LEU A 18 -8.16 -3.32 4.91
N PRO A 19 -7.23 -3.93 5.68
CA PRO A 19 -5.90 -3.35 5.87
C PRO A 19 -5.11 -3.18 4.56
N GLU A 20 -5.13 -4.21 3.71
CA GLU A 20 -4.48 -4.23 2.40
C GLU A 20 -5.08 -3.17 1.47
N LYS A 21 -6.42 -3.06 1.44
CA LYS A 21 -7.15 -2.05 0.66
C LYS A 21 -6.78 -0.64 1.08
N LEU A 22 -6.71 -0.36 2.38
CA LEU A 22 -6.36 0.97 2.89
C LEU A 22 -4.95 1.38 2.46
N VAL A 23 -3.97 0.48 2.59
CA VAL A 23 -2.59 0.76 2.14
C VAL A 23 -2.54 0.99 0.63
N LEU A 24 -3.18 0.12 -0.15
CA LEU A 24 -3.13 0.18 -1.61
C LEU A 24 -3.85 1.41 -2.18
N GLU A 25 -5.11 1.63 -1.78
CA GLU A 25 -5.89 2.77 -2.26
C GLU A 25 -5.40 4.09 -1.64
N GLY A 26 -4.89 4.05 -0.41
CA GLY A 26 -4.20 5.18 0.21
C GLY A 26 -2.99 5.60 -0.61
N TYR A 27 -2.11 4.64 -0.98
CA TYR A 27 -0.97 4.88 -1.85
C TYR A 27 -1.39 5.50 -3.19
N ARG A 28 -2.30 4.84 -3.92
CA ARG A 28 -2.79 5.28 -5.24
C ARG A 28 -3.30 6.71 -5.24
N ARG A 29 -4.16 7.03 -4.28
CA ARG A 29 -4.82 8.33 -4.20
C ARG A 29 -3.84 9.41 -3.76
N TRP A 30 -2.93 9.08 -2.87
CA TRP A 30 -1.93 10.04 -2.41
C TRP A 30 -0.92 10.37 -3.51
N THR A 31 -0.44 9.38 -4.26
CA THR A 31 0.44 9.59 -5.43
C THR A 31 -0.27 10.31 -6.57
N ALA A 32 -1.53 9.97 -6.87
CA ALA A 32 -2.31 10.67 -7.89
C ALA A 32 -2.50 12.16 -7.57
N GLY A 33 -2.66 12.53 -6.29
CA GLY A 33 -2.70 13.94 -5.89
C GLY A 33 -1.38 14.66 -6.14
N PHE A 34 -0.23 14.00 -5.94
CA PHE A 34 1.08 14.57 -6.31
C PHE A 34 1.24 14.73 -7.83
N GLU A 35 0.84 13.72 -8.61
CA GLU A 35 0.98 13.72 -10.07
C GLU A 35 0.08 14.78 -10.73
N THR A 36 -1.16 14.91 -10.25
CA THR A 36 -2.16 15.80 -10.86
C THR A 36 -2.19 17.21 -10.26
N GLY A 37 -1.62 17.41 -9.06
CA GLY A 37 -1.78 18.63 -8.27
C GLY A 37 -3.22 18.89 -7.80
N SER A 38 -4.12 17.91 -7.96
CA SER A 38 -5.52 18.01 -7.56
C SER A 38 -5.71 17.57 -6.11
N VAL A 39 -6.61 18.26 -5.40
CA VAL A 39 -7.02 17.87 -4.05
C VAL A 39 -7.98 16.67 -4.05
N ILE A 40 -8.66 16.40 -5.18
CA ILE A 40 -9.72 15.39 -5.28
C ILE A 40 -9.25 13.99 -4.84
N PRO A 41 -8.09 13.47 -5.30
CA PRO A 41 -7.60 12.18 -4.82
C PRO A 41 -7.38 12.13 -3.30
N TRP A 42 -6.88 13.21 -2.70
CA TRP A 42 -6.68 13.28 -1.25
C TRP A 42 -8.00 13.30 -0.48
N GLU A 43 -9.04 13.96 -1.00
CA GLU A 43 -10.39 13.90 -0.44
C GLU A 43 -10.99 12.48 -0.55
N MET A 44 -10.75 11.78 -1.66
CA MET A 44 -11.17 10.38 -1.82
C MET A 44 -10.44 9.44 -0.85
N ALA A 45 -9.16 9.68 -0.58
CA ALA A 45 -8.43 8.95 0.46
C ALA A 45 -9.01 9.25 1.85
N TRP A 46 -9.28 10.52 2.17
CA TRP A 46 -9.92 10.91 3.41
C TRP A 46 -11.27 10.24 3.60
N ALA A 47 -12.15 10.28 2.59
CA ALA A 47 -13.46 9.65 2.65
C ALA A 47 -13.36 8.15 2.97
N LEU A 48 -12.45 7.42 2.29
CA LEU A 48 -12.22 6.00 2.55
C LEU A 48 -11.78 5.74 3.99
N TYR A 49 -10.78 6.47 4.49
CA TYR A 49 -10.28 6.25 5.84
C TYR A 49 -11.31 6.63 6.91
N ALA A 50 -12.02 7.74 6.71
CA ALA A 50 -13.04 8.22 7.65
C ALA A 50 -14.26 7.30 7.72
N GLU A 51 -14.69 6.73 6.59
CA GLU A 51 -15.77 5.75 6.54
C GLU A 51 -15.42 4.48 7.35
N VAL A 52 -14.18 4.01 7.22
CA VAL A 52 -13.74 2.76 7.85
C VAL A 52 -13.40 2.93 9.32
N LEU A 53 -12.67 3.98 9.69
CA LEU A 53 -12.06 4.13 11.01
C LEU A 53 -12.76 5.17 11.90
N GLY A 54 -13.66 5.96 11.32
CA GLY A 54 -14.17 7.18 11.94
C GLY A 54 -13.15 8.33 11.89
N PRO A 55 -13.59 9.58 12.19
CA PRO A 55 -12.81 10.78 11.88
C PRO A 55 -11.45 10.90 12.58
N GLU A 56 -11.39 10.64 13.90
CA GLU A 56 -10.16 10.82 14.68
C GLU A 56 -9.08 9.78 14.35
N PRO A 57 -9.37 8.47 14.33
CA PRO A 57 -8.43 7.46 13.83
C PRO A 57 -8.00 7.68 12.38
N ALA A 58 -8.94 8.08 11.51
CA ALA A 58 -8.64 8.40 10.12
C ALA A 58 -7.64 9.55 10.02
N LYS A 59 -7.83 10.63 10.78
CA LYS A 59 -6.90 11.78 10.82
C LYS A 59 -5.49 11.38 11.18
N ARG A 60 -5.31 10.60 12.25
CA ARG A 60 -3.98 10.12 12.65
C ARG A 60 -3.36 9.25 11.56
N THR A 61 -4.10 8.27 11.06
CA THR A 61 -3.59 7.31 10.08
C THR A 61 -3.26 7.98 8.74
N MET A 62 -4.09 8.93 8.31
CA MET A 62 -3.88 9.73 7.09
C MET A 62 -2.68 10.67 7.22
N ALA A 63 -2.41 11.22 8.40
CA ALA A 63 -1.22 12.03 8.63
C ALA A 63 0.07 11.21 8.42
N GLU A 64 0.11 9.99 8.95
CA GLU A 64 1.25 9.09 8.77
C GLU A 64 1.36 8.56 7.33
N LEU A 65 0.25 8.21 6.68
CA LEU A 65 0.24 7.87 5.24
C LEU A 65 0.82 9.03 4.43
N SER A 66 0.31 10.24 4.66
CA SER A 66 0.76 11.45 3.99
C SER A 66 2.26 11.68 4.16
N HIS A 67 2.76 11.52 5.38
CA HIS A 67 4.18 11.67 5.67
C HIS A 67 5.02 10.60 4.97
N PHE A 68 4.61 9.33 5.07
CA PHE A 68 5.27 8.21 4.42
C PHE A 68 5.36 8.40 2.90
N ILE A 69 4.25 8.68 2.23
CA ILE A 69 4.28 8.87 0.76
C ILE A 69 5.09 10.11 0.37
N ARG A 70 5.08 11.19 1.15
CA ARG A 70 5.97 12.35 0.91
C ARG A 70 7.44 11.96 0.99
N VAL A 71 7.85 11.27 2.06
CA VAL A 71 9.24 10.83 2.22
C VAL A 71 9.63 9.90 1.08
N LEU A 72 8.77 8.92 0.78
CA LEU A 72 8.99 7.98 -0.32
C LEU A 72 9.11 8.70 -1.68
N TRP A 73 8.25 9.66 -1.97
CA TRP A 73 8.27 10.44 -3.21
C TRP A 73 9.60 11.17 -3.42
N HIS A 74 10.20 11.73 -2.36
CA HIS A 74 11.47 12.44 -2.44
C HIS A 74 12.68 11.50 -2.47
N CYS A 75 12.51 10.28 -1.97
CA CYS A 75 13.60 9.32 -1.78
C CYS A 75 13.57 8.15 -2.78
N ALA A 76 12.55 8.06 -3.63
CA ALA A 76 12.37 6.93 -4.54
C ALA A 76 13.49 6.82 -5.58
N ARG A 77 13.87 5.58 -5.93
CA ARG A 77 14.88 5.30 -6.97
C ARG A 77 14.39 5.63 -8.37
N CYS A 78 13.08 5.54 -8.57
CA CYS A 78 12.38 5.76 -9.83
C CYS A 78 11.10 6.55 -9.53
N PRO A 79 10.48 7.20 -10.52
CA PRO A 79 9.14 7.76 -10.36
C PRO A 79 8.19 6.72 -9.77
N LEU A 80 7.47 7.12 -8.72
CA LEU A 80 6.41 6.29 -8.15
C LEU A 80 5.30 6.14 -9.18
N ARG A 81 4.73 4.93 -9.28
CA ARG A 81 3.68 4.61 -10.23
C ARG A 81 2.55 3.92 -9.50
N ALA A 82 1.34 4.17 -9.95
CA ALA A 82 0.14 3.53 -9.42
C ALA A 82 -0.76 3.10 -10.57
N PHE A 83 -1.52 2.03 -10.38
CA PHE A 83 -2.67 1.76 -11.23
C PHE A 83 -3.84 2.71 -10.87
N PRO A 84 -4.85 2.84 -11.75
CA PRO A 84 -6.06 3.57 -11.43
C PRO A 84 -6.73 3.08 -10.14
N PHE A 85 -7.52 3.96 -9.52
CA PHE A 85 -8.28 3.64 -8.30
C PHE A 85 -9.16 2.40 -8.53
N ASP A 86 -9.28 1.58 -7.49
CA ASP A 86 -10.08 0.35 -7.48
C ASP A 86 -9.63 -0.72 -8.51
N SER A 87 -8.46 -0.55 -9.14
CA SER A 87 -7.87 -1.56 -10.02
C SER A 87 -7.60 -2.86 -9.27
N GLN A 88 -7.95 -3.98 -9.91
CA GLN A 88 -7.71 -5.35 -9.42
C GLN A 88 -6.27 -5.83 -9.65
N HIS A 89 -5.45 -5.02 -10.32
CA HIS A 89 -4.04 -5.30 -10.57
C HIS A 89 -3.16 -4.43 -9.70
N VAL A 90 -1.97 -4.93 -9.37
CA VAL A 90 -0.94 -4.17 -8.66
C VAL A 90 0.32 -4.04 -9.50
N CYS A 91 0.92 -2.85 -9.46
CA CYS A 91 2.21 -2.58 -10.09
C CYS A 91 3.36 -2.91 -9.13
N ARG A 92 4.61 -2.76 -9.61
CA ARG A 92 5.81 -2.99 -8.82
C ARG A 92 5.83 -2.11 -7.56
N GLU A 93 5.61 -0.80 -7.70
CA GLU A 93 5.70 0.13 -6.58
C GLU A 93 4.58 -0.09 -5.54
N GLU A 94 3.37 -0.46 -5.98
CA GLU A 94 2.26 -0.85 -5.11
C GLU A 94 2.58 -2.11 -4.30
N CYS A 95 3.14 -3.15 -4.95
CA CYS A 95 3.62 -4.35 -4.28
C CYS A 95 4.69 -4.05 -3.23
N LEU A 96 5.66 -3.19 -3.57
CA LEU A 96 6.73 -2.82 -2.66
C LEU A 96 6.21 -2.01 -1.46
N THR A 97 5.28 -1.08 -1.67
CA THR A 97 4.62 -0.34 -0.58
C THR A 97 3.89 -1.29 0.37
N LEU A 98 3.12 -2.25 -0.15
CA LEU A 98 2.48 -3.28 0.66
C LEU A 98 3.50 -4.15 1.41
N GLY A 99 4.60 -4.52 0.75
CA GLY A 99 5.70 -5.30 1.33
C GLY A 99 6.39 -4.58 2.48
N LEU A 100 6.64 -3.26 2.37
CA LEU A 100 7.19 -2.46 3.47
C LEU A 100 6.29 -2.50 4.70
N VAL A 101 5.00 -2.21 4.54
CA VAL A 101 4.04 -2.17 5.66
C VAL A 101 3.87 -3.57 6.26
N SER A 102 3.67 -4.60 5.42
CA SER A 102 3.52 -5.99 5.87
C SER A 102 4.77 -6.48 6.61
N GLY A 103 5.97 -6.20 6.10
CA GLY A 103 7.23 -6.60 6.73
C GLY A 103 7.44 -5.92 8.08
N LEU A 104 7.09 -4.64 8.20
CA LEU A 104 7.14 -3.91 9.47
C LEU A 104 6.15 -4.48 10.51
N GLN A 105 4.90 -4.74 10.11
CA GLN A 105 3.87 -5.24 11.03
C GLN A 105 4.11 -6.70 11.44
N ASN A 106 4.69 -7.52 10.56
CA ASN A 106 4.92 -8.95 10.79
C ASN A 106 6.37 -9.28 11.19
N GLN A 107 7.20 -8.27 11.45
CA GLN A 107 8.61 -8.43 11.86
C GLN A 107 9.46 -9.23 10.86
N ASP A 108 9.16 -9.11 9.56
CA ASP A 108 9.91 -9.76 8.48
C ASP A 108 10.99 -8.81 7.95
N ALA A 109 12.18 -8.91 8.52
CA ALA A 109 13.32 -8.08 8.16
C ALA A 109 13.79 -8.30 6.71
N LEU A 110 13.74 -9.55 6.22
CA LEU A 110 14.17 -9.88 4.86
C LEU A 110 13.25 -9.23 3.82
N LEU A 111 11.93 -9.32 4.04
CA LEU A 111 10.94 -8.66 3.20
C LEU A 111 11.11 -7.13 3.21
N LEU A 112 11.29 -6.55 4.40
CA LEU A 112 11.49 -5.13 4.57
C LEU A 112 12.73 -4.63 3.81
N ASP A 113 13.89 -5.25 4.02
CA ASP A 113 15.15 -4.87 3.39
C ASP A 113 15.06 -5.00 1.87
N THR A 114 14.50 -6.11 1.38
CA THR A 114 14.29 -6.33 -0.06
C THR A 114 13.43 -5.23 -0.68
N CYS A 115 12.34 -4.84 0.00
CA CYS A 115 11.46 -3.79 -0.48
C CYS A 115 12.12 -2.40 -0.44
N LEU A 116 12.82 -2.07 0.64
CA LEU A 116 13.54 -0.80 0.81
C LEU A 116 14.60 -0.61 -0.27
N GLU A 117 15.46 -1.61 -0.47
CA GLU A 117 16.50 -1.56 -1.48
C GLU A 117 15.91 -1.40 -2.88
N ALA A 118 14.75 -2.00 -3.14
CA ALA A 118 14.09 -1.92 -4.42
C ALA A 118 13.42 -0.56 -4.69
N ILE A 119 12.82 0.08 -3.69
CA ILE A 119 11.99 1.28 -3.90
C ILE A 119 12.72 2.60 -3.59
N ALA A 120 13.64 2.62 -2.62
CA ALA A 120 14.26 3.83 -2.09
C ALA A 120 15.76 3.93 -2.43
N CYS A 121 16.26 5.16 -2.60
CA CYS A 121 17.69 5.41 -2.76
C CYS A 121 18.43 4.96 -1.50
N ARG A 122 19.56 4.26 -1.64
CA ARG A 122 20.31 3.65 -0.52
C ARG A 122 20.60 4.62 0.64
N ARG A 123 20.83 5.91 0.36
CA ARG A 123 21.12 6.93 1.37
C ARG A 123 19.90 7.33 2.22
N HIS A 124 18.70 7.01 1.78
CA HIS A 124 17.43 7.41 2.40
C HIS A 124 16.57 6.18 2.77
N CYS A 125 17.13 4.97 2.74
CA CYS A 125 16.40 3.77 3.15
C CYS A 125 15.91 3.90 4.60
N ASP A 126 16.73 4.46 5.49
CA ASP A 126 16.37 4.65 6.90
C ASP A 126 15.21 5.63 7.08
N ASP A 127 15.20 6.74 6.32
CA ASP A 127 14.12 7.73 6.36
C ASP A 127 12.80 7.11 5.88
N VAL A 128 12.84 6.37 4.78
CA VAL A 128 11.68 5.66 4.24
C VAL A 128 11.21 4.58 5.22
N ALA A 129 12.12 3.83 5.83
CA ALA A 129 11.79 2.80 6.81
C ALA A 129 11.13 3.39 8.06
N ALA A 130 11.65 4.53 8.56
CA ALA A 130 11.08 5.22 9.71
C ALA A 130 9.67 5.74 9.43
N ALA A 131 9.46 6.40 8.28
CA ALA A 131 8.15 6.92 7.91
C ALA A 131 7.13 5.79 7.65
N ALA A 132 7.55 4.72 6.96
CA ALA A 132 6.73 3.51 6.76
C ALA A 132 6.36 2.84 8.09
N ARG A 133 7.29 2.81 9.06
CA ARG A 133 7.06 2.25 10.41
C ARG A 133 5.99 3.02 11.16
N ASN A 134 6.01 4.35 11.11
CA ASN A 134 4.98 5.16 11.78
C ASN A 134 3.60 4.90 11.18
N PHE A 135 3.51 4.81 9.85
CA PHE A 135 2.25 4.45 9.18
C PHE A 135 1.78 3.04 9.50
N ALA A 136 2.67 2.05 9.45
CA ALA A 136 2.39 0.66 9.82
C ALA A 136 1.90 0.54 11.28
N GLN A 137 2.51 1.30 12.20
CA GLN A 137 2.09 1.34 13.59
C GLN A 137 0.73 2.04 13.76
N ALA A 138 0.49 3.14 13.05
CA ALA A 138 -0.80 3.83 13.11
C ALA A 138 -1.96 2.92 12.66
N LEU A 139 -1.75 2.10 11.62
CA LEU A 139 -2.72 1.07 11.22
C LEU A 139 -2.91 0.02 12.32
N ALA A 140 -1.81 -0.51 12.86
CA ALA A 140 -1.84 -1.55 13.90
C ALA A 140 -2.54 -1.09 15.19
N ASP A 141 -2.36 0.18 15.58
CA ASP A 141 -3.02 0.79 16.74
C ASP A 141 -4.55 0.79 16.63
N PHE A 142 -5.09 0.71 15.41
CA PHE A 142 -6.53 0.61 15.13
C PHE A 142 -6.95 -0.80 14.67
N GLY A 143 -6.14 -1.83 14.94
CA GLY A 143 -6.45 -3.22 14.63
C GLY A 143 -6.31 -3.60 13.15
N LEU A 144 -5.66 -2.75 12.35
CA LEU A 144 -5.44 -3.00 10.93
C LEU A 144 -4.03 -3.57 10.69
N THR A 145 -3.95 -4.90 10.64
CA THR A 145 -2.71 -5.62 10.36
C THR A 145 -2.81 -6.35 9.03
N LEU A 146 -1.86 -6.09 8.13
CA LEU A 146 -1.73 -6.79 6.86
C LEU A 146 -1.34 -8.25 7.10
N LEU A 147 -1.86 -9.13 6.27
CA LEU A 147 -1.35 -10.49 6.19
C LEU A 147 0.13 -10.47 5.78
N PRO A 148 0.95 -11.41 6.28
CA PRO A 148 2.31 -11.60 5.81
C PRO A 148 2.36 -11.79 4.29
N ILE A 149 3.19 -11.00 3.61
CA ILE A 149 3.44 -11.16 2.18
C ILE A 149 4.66 -12.05 2.02
N PRO A 150 4.55 -13.20 1.34
CA PRO A 150 5.71 -14.05 1.15
C PRO A 150 6.70 -13.41 0.18
N ILE A 151 8.00 -13.52 0.46
CA ILE A 151 9.07 -12.87 -0.33
C ILE A 151 8.99 -13.15 -1.84
N HIS A 152 8.59 -14.38 -2.23
CA HIS A 152 8.45 -14.75 -3.64
C HIS A 152 7.38 -13.95 -4.39
N ALA A 153 6.40 -13.36 -3.70
CA ALA A 153 5.44 -12.44 -4.30
C ALA A 153 6.11 -11.11 -4.68
N ILE A 154 7.03 -10.62 -3.84
CA ILE A 154 7.87 -9.46 -4.14
C ILE A 154 8.86 -9.78 -5.26
N ASP A 155 9.53 -10.94 -5.21
CA ASP A 155 10.43 -11.37 -6.28
C ASP A 155 9.72 -11.42 -7.63
N ARG A 156 8.47 -11.92 -7.64
CA ARG A 156 7.65 -11.89 -8.85
C ARG A 156 7.43 -10.47 -9.33
N ALA A 157 7.07 -9.52 -8.45
CA ALA A 157 6.85 -8.11 -8.80
C ALA A 157 8.13 -7.40 -9.31
N LEU A 158 9.30 -7.78 -8.78
CA LEU A 158 10.60 -7.26 -9.22
C LEU A 158 11.04 -7.82 -10.58
N ASN A 159 10.75 -9.09 -10.83
CA ASN A 159 11.12 -9.80 -12.06
C ASN A 159 10.04 -9.73 -13.15
N SER A 160 8.84 -9.25 -12.84
CA SER A 160 7.81 -9.04 -13.85
C SER A 160 8.25 -7.86 -14.71
N THR A 161 8.87 -8.21 -15.83
CA THR A 161 9.10 -7.32 -16.98
C THR A 161 7.76 -7.01 -17.66
N VAL A 162 6.72 -6.67 -16.90
CA VAL A 162 5.40 -6.34 -17.42
C VAL A 162 5.47 -4.93 -17.97
N GLN A 163 5.83 -4.90 -19.24
CA GLN A 163 5.31 -4.04 -20.31
C GLN A 163 4.99 -2.61 -19.86
N ARG A 164 5.79 -1.67 -20.36
CA ARG A 164 5.58 -0.21 -20.30
C ARG A 164 4.17 0.17 -20.78
N ALA A 165 3.16 -0.04 -19.97
CA ALA A 165 1.86 0.51 -20.20
C ALA A 165 1.94 1.96 -19.69
N THR A 166 2.17 2.86 -20.64
CA THR A 166 1.85 4.28 -20.52
C THR A 166 0.34 4.36 -20.31
N TYR A 167 -0.09 4.66 -19.10
CA TYR A 167 -1.46 5.08 -18.85
C TYR A 167 -1.42 6.61 -18.76
N HIS A 168 -2.14 7.24 -19.71
CA HIS A 168 -2.43 8.67 -19.76
C HIS A 168 -3.57 9.01 -18.82
#